data_AF-G2DVG7-F1
#
_entry.id   AF-G2DVG7-F1
#
_cell.length_a   1.000
_cell.length_b   1.000
_cell.length_c   1.000
_cell.angle_alpha   90.00
_cell.angle_beta   90.00
_cell.angle_gamma   90.00
#
_symmetry.space_group_name_H-M   'P 1'
#
loop_
_entity.id
_entity.type
_entity.pdbx_description
1 polymer ?
#
loop_
_entity_poly.entity_id
_entity_poly.type
_entity_poly.pdbx_seq_one_letter_code
_entity_poly.pdbx_strand_id
1 'polypeptide(L)'
;MEAQYRILFSGKLMPGQELNDVAARLAKKFRMQEKTARELILKGGGRVLKHNVNASAAERYRAALTAAGLVITIEPQETDAETEVESLLRPYSMPSTVTAPPPSLAKASSTPKARDPAEGWSRCPKCGAPEVSDLTGVCQACGVVAERYRANHGMEPPEPPERPTSVDNPYAPPRADLTPPPLDDSGDALQPPQSVSAGRGWSWILSGWDLFKDQPGPWIGSVLLFYLMMILLNLVPVVGGLATTILGPMFTAGLMMGAHAQFKGEGFSLNHLFAGISRKPGPLALVGLVYLGAALAIGLIMAGLVIVMLGASGALMNSASGGPGSLDVLSLSSIALPVLVALLVGIPLGMAMFFAPVLVGLNDVPVLRAFKLSFLACIKNILPFLVFGLIAMVMVFMAMLPFMLGLLVAMPILTIAVYFSYRDIFYR
;
A
#
# COMPACT_ATOMS: atom_id res chain seq x y z
N MET A 1 -14.12 -13.16 21.96
CA MET A 1 -12.94 -12.29 22.13
C MET A 1 -13.29 -11.24 23.16
N GLU A 2 -12.70 -11.31 24.35
CA GLU A 2 -12.92 -10.27 25.37
C GLU A 2 -12.07 -9.04 25.04
N ALA A 3 -12.69 -7.85 25.09
CA ALA A 3 -11.98 -6.58 24.87
C ALA A 3 -10.89 -6.40 25.94
N GLN A 4 -9.66 -6.12 25.49
CA GLN A 4 -8.52 -5.86 26.36
C GLN A 4 -8.26 -4.36 26.44
N TYR A 5 -7.93 -3.88 27.64
CA TYR A 5 -7.75 -2.45 27.90
C TYR A 5 -6.34 -2.16 28.42
N ARG A 6 -5.84 -0.96 28.10
CA ARG A 6 -4.56 -0.42 28.61
C ARG A 6 -4.84 0.74 29.57
N ILE A 7 -4.11 0.76 30.69
CA ILE A 7 -4.31 1.77 31.75
C ILE A 7 -3.19 2.81 31.66
N LEU A 8 -3.54 4.05 31.31
CA LEU A 8 -2.61 5.17 31.21
C LEU A 8 -2.74 6.11 32.41
N PHE A 9 -1.60 6.45 33.01
CA PHE A 9 -1.54 7.50 34.03
C PHE A 9 -1.42 8.88 33.37
N SER A 10 -2.36 9.79 33.64
CA SER A 10 -2.40 11.09 32.95
C SER A 10 -1.42 12.12 33.53
N GLY A 11 -0.58 11.77 34.51
CA GLY A 11 0.39 12.69 35.12
C GLY A 11 -0.22 13.77 36.02
N LYS A 12 -1.53 13.74 36.29
CA LYS A 12 -2.23 14.78 37.08
C LYS A 12 -2.79 14.21 38.38
N LEU A 13 -2.62 14.97 39.46
CA LEU A 13 -3.24 14.72 40.76
C LEU A 13 -4.66 15.30 40.79
N MET A 14 -5.55 14.71 41.60
CA MET A 14 -6.87 15.30 41.81
C MET A 14 -6.79 16.68 42.50
N PRO A 15 -7.73 17.61 42.23
CA PRO A 15 -7.71 18.94 42.82
C PRO A 15 -7.75 18.88 44.35
N GLY A 16 -6.86 19.62 45.02
CA GLY A 16 -6.81 19.70 46.49
C GLY A 16 -5.99 18.61 47.20
N GLN A 17 -5.14 17.87 46.48
CA GLN A 17 -4.27 16.83 47.07
C GLN A 17 -2.79 17.20 46.94
N GLU A 18 -2.04 17.14 48.05
CA GLU A 18 -0.59 17.37 48.03
C GLU A 18 0.20 16.13 47.60
N LEU A 19 1.31 16.37 46.89
CA LEU A 19 2.17 15.35 46.29
C LEU A 19 2.73 14.35 47.33
N ASN A 20 3.05 14.82 48.53
CA ASN A 20 3.66 13.99 49.58
C ASN A 20 2.65 12.99 50.16
N ASP A 21 1.39 13.40 50.40
CA ASP A 21 0.35 12.53 50.95
C ASP A 21 -0.09 11.45 49.96
N VAL A 22 -0.13 11.77 48.68
CA VAL A 22 -0.45 10.83 47.61
C VAL A 22 0.69 9.81 47.41
N ALA A 23 1.95 10.24 47.47
CA ALA A 23 3.10 9.33 47.39
C ALA A 23 3.13 8.33 48.56
N ALA A 24 2.86 8.78 49.79
CA ALA A 24 2.79 7.93 50.97
C ALA A 24 1.68 6.86 50.87
N ARG A 25 0.49 7.25 50.39
CA ARG A 25 -0.65 6.33 50.19
C ARG A 25 -0.37 5.32 49.08
N LEU A 26 0.26 5.75 47.99
CA LEU A 26 0.63 4.89 46.87
C LEU A 26 1.72 3.86 47.28
N ALA A 27 2.73 4.31 48.03
CA ALA A 27 3.79 3.48 48.58
C ALA A 27 3.24 2.36 49.48
N LYS A 28 2.32 2.71 50.38
CA LYS A 28 1.70 1.76 51.31
C LYS A 28 0.81 0.73 50.61
N LYS A 29 0.05 1.14 49.58
CA LYS A 29 -0.92 0.26 48.89
C LYS A 29 -0.27 -0.68 47.88
N PHE A 30 0.82 -0.26 47.22
CA PHE A 30 1.54 -1.06 46.24
C PHE A 30 2.83 -1.70 46.77
N ARG A 31 3.10 -1.56 48.08
CA ARG A 31 4.33 -2.03 48.75
C ARG A 31 5.61 -1.58 48.02
N MET A 32 5.67 -0.31 47.65
CA MET A 32 6.83 0.29 46.99
C MET A 32 7.48 1.36 47.88
N GLN A 33 8.75 1.69 47.64
CA GLN A 33 9.44 2.74 48.39
C GLN A 33 8.87 4.12 48.04
N GLU A 34 8.70 4.98 49.05
CA GLU A 34 8.08 6.30 48.93
C GLU A 34 8.83 7.23 47.96
N LYS A 35 10.16 7.07 47.86
CA LYS A 35 11.02 7.75 46.90
C LYS A 35 10.70 7.34 45.44
N THR A 36 10.43 6.05 45.21
CA THR A 36 10.04 5.50 43.89
C THR A 36 8.62 5.92 43.50
N ALA A 37 7.69 5.96 44.46
CA ALA A 37 6.34 6.47 44.26
C ALA A 37 6.32 7.95 43.86
N ARG A 38 7.15 8.77 44.51
CA ARG A 38 7.32 10.19 44.20
C ARG A 38 7.93 10.41 42.82
N GLU A 39 8.91 9.59 42.43
CA GLU A 39 9.53 9.65 41.11
C GLU A 39 8.58 9.20 39.98
N LEU A 40 7.71 8.22 40.23
CA LEU A 40 6.64 7.80 39.32
C LEU A 40 5.61 8.92 39.07
N ILE A 41 5.25 9.69 40.09
CA ILE A 41 4.30 10.80 39.94
C ILE A 41 4.95 11.98 39.20
N LEU A 42 6.24 12.26 39.46
CA LEU A 42 6.98 13.38 38.86
C LEU A 42 7.46 13.12 37.42
N LYS A 43 7.81 11.88 37.06
CA LYS A 43 8.38 11.51 35.74
C LYS A 43 7.48 10.59 34.89
N GLY A 44 6.28 10.25 35.37
CA GLY A 44 5.47 9.16 34.82
C GLY A 44 4.24 9.56 34.02
N GLY A 45 4.04 10.84 33.66
CA GLY A 45 2.94 11.25 32.77
C GLY A 45 2.98 10.45 31.46
N GLY A 46 1.90 9.73 31.16
CA GLY A 46 1.79 8.88 29.96
C GLY A 46 2.42 7.50 30.06
N ARG A 47 2.97 7.09 31.21
CA ARG A 47 3.56 5.76 31.36
C ARG A 47 2.46 4.72 31.61
N VAL A 48 2.49 3.63 30.84
CA VAL A 48 1.51 2.56 30.98
C VAL A 48 1.88 1.67 32.14
N LEU A 49 0.95 1.57 33.09
CA LEU A 49 1.14 0.75 34.28
C LEU A 49 0.89 -0.74 34.00
N LYS A 50 -0.04 -1.08 33.11
CA LYS A 50 -0.36 -2.47 32.78
C LYS A 50 -1.06 -2.63 31.43
N HIS A 51 -0.73 -3.72 30.74
CA HIS A 51 -1.31 -4.16 29.47
C HIS A 51 -2.24 -5.36 29.66
N ASN A 52 -3.10 -5.63 28.66
CA ASN A 52 -3.96 -6.82 28.55
C ASN A 52 -4.85 -7.07 29.78
N VAL A 53 -5.56 -6.03 30.24
CA VAL A 53 -6.47 -6.14 31.39
C VAL A 53 -7.93 -6.27 30.90
N ASN A 54 -8.66 -7.30 31.35
CA ASN A 54 -10.10 -7.47 31.10
C ASN A 54 -10.90 -6.31 31.74
N ALA A 55 -12.03 -5.91 31.13
CA ALA A 55 -12.95 -4.86 31.59
C ALA A 55 -13.18 -4.84 33.12
N SER A 56 -13.48 -5.99 33.73
CA SER A 56 -13.77 -6.09 35.18
C SER A 56 -12.53 -5.87 36.06
N ALA A 57 -11.33 -6.14 35.54
CA ALA A 57 -10.08 -5.87 36.24
C ALA A 57 -9.63 -4.42 36.01
N ALA A 58 -9.88 -3.85 34.83
CA ALA A 58 -9.54 -2.45 34.51
C ALA A 58 -10.33 -1.47 35.40
N GLU A 59 -11.61 -1.74 35.66
CA GLU A 59 -12.42 -0.94 36.60
C GLU A 59 -11.93 -1.06 38.04
N ARG A 60 -11.53 -2.26 38.49
CA ARG A 60 -10.96 -2.46 39.82
C ARG A 60 -9.65 -1.69 40.00
N TYR A 61 -8.80 -1.66 38.98
CA TYR A 61 -7.58 -0.86 38.99
C TYR A 61 -7.88 0.65 38.99
N ARG A 62 -8.87 1.11 38.20
CA ARG A 62 -9.33 2.50 38.23
C ARG A 62 -9.82 2.90 39.61
N ALA A 63 -10.74 2.14 40.21
CA ALA A 63 -11.26 2.44 41.55
C ALA A 63 -10.15 2.48 42.60
N ALA A 64 -9.20 1.54 42.56
CA ALA A 64 -8.11 1.45 43.52
C ALA A 64 -7.11 2.61 43.42
N LEU A 65 -6.83 3.09 42.20
CA LEU A 65 -5.86 4.15 41.92
C LEU A 65 -6.49 5.56 41.99
N THR A 66 -7.77 5.72 41.64
CA THR A 66 -8.52 6.96 41.88
C THR A 66 -8.70 7.20 43.38
N ALA A 67 -8.97 6.16 44.18
CA ALA A 67 -8.98 6.26 45.65
C ALA A 67 -7.61 6.63 46.26
N ALA A 68 -6.52 6.47 45.49
CA ALA A 68 -5.19 6.93 45.89
C ALA A 68 -4.88 8.37 45.44
N GLY A 69 -5.75 9.01 44.65
CA GLY A 69 -5.64 10.43 44.24
C GLY A 69 -5.14 10.69 42.82
N LEU A 70 -5.07 9.67 41.95
CA LEU A 70 -4.53 9.76 40.59
C LEU A 70 -5.64 9.84 39.53
N VAL A 71 -5.43 10.67 38.49
CA VAL A 71 -6.30 10.71 37.30
C VAL A 71 -5.81 9.68 36.27
N ILE A 72 -6.72 8.80 35.84
CA ILE A 72 -6.43 7.68 34.94
C ILE A 72 -7.37 7.72 33.75
N THR A 73 -6.81 7.48 32.57
CA THR A 73 -7.57 7.29 31.33
C THR A 73 -7.46 5.82 30.94
N ILE A 74 -8.60 5.19 30.65
CA ILE A 74 -8.65 3.82 30.14
C ILE A 74 -8.84 3.94 28.63
N GLU A 75 -7.91 3.40 27.86
CA GLU A 75 -8.03 3.30 26.41
C GLU A 75 -8.28 1.83 26.02
N PRO A 76 -9.26 1.57 25.12
CA PRO A 76 -9.42 0.25 24.53
C PRO A 76 -8.19 -0.08 23.68
N GLN A 77 -7.63 -1.27 23.85
CA GLN A 77 -6.51 -1.74 23.05
C GLN A 77 -7.09 -2.33 21.75
N GLU A 78 -6.94 -1.60 20.65
CA GLU A 78 -7.17 -2.12 19.30
C GLU A 78 -6.27 -3.34 19.07
N THR A 79 -6.86 -4.38 18.48
CA THR A 79 -6.32 -5.76 18.50
C THR A 79 -5.01 -5.83 17.70
N ASP A 80 -4.07 -6.69 18.08
CA ASP A 80 -2.72 -6.84 17.47
C ASP A 80 -2.70 -6.89 15.92
N ALA A 81 -3.82 -7.28 15.29
CA ALA A 81 -4.02 -7.25 13.85
C ALA A 81 -3.90 -5.85 13.22
N GLU A 82 -4.33 -4.76 13.87
CA GLU A 82 -4.26 -3.41 13.30
C GLU A 82 -2.84 -2.84 13.36
N THR A 83 -2.11 -3.12 14.44
CA THR A 83 -0.68 -2.76 14.55
C THR A 83 0.18 -3.55 13.57
N GLU A 84 -0.13 -4.84 13.38
CA GLU A 84 0.59 -5.67 12.41
C GLU A 84 0.29 -5.22 10.98
N VAL A 85 -0.94 -4.87 10.64
CA VAL A 85 -1.31 -4.39 9.30
C VAL A 85 -0.73 -3.00 9.00
N GLU A 86 -0.75 -2.07 9.96
CA GLU A 86 -0.08 -0.77 9.86
C GLU A 86 1.45 -0.95 9.67
N SER A 87 2.04 -1.94 10.34
CA SER A 87 3.46 -2.28 10.14
C SER A 87 3.77 -2.87 8.75
N LEU A 88 2.80 -3.53 8.10
CA LEU A 88 2.96 -4.09 6.75
C LEU A 88 2.98 -3.01 5.67
N LEU A 89 2.34 -1.86 5.91
CA LEU A 89 2.28 -0.72 5.00
C LEU A 89 3.49 0.20 5.10
N ARG A 90 4.29 0.09 6.18
CA ARG A 90 5.53 0.85 6.28
C ARG A 90 6.49 0.46 5.15
N PRO A 91 7.08 1.44 4.45
CA PRO A 91 8.13 1.19 3.48
C PRO A 91 9.21 0.29 4.10
N TYR A 92 9.58 -0.78 3.41
CA TYR A 92 10.71 -1.59 3.82
C TYR A 92 11.99 -0.77 3.58
N SER A 93 12.52 -0.14 4.63
CA SER A 93 13.89 0.36 4.61
C SER A 93 14.81 -0.86 4.62
N MET A 94 15.54 -1.07 3.52
CA MET A 94 16.72 -1.93 3.52
C MET A 94 17.61 -1.52 4.71
N PRO A 95 18.25 -2.45 5.43
CA PRO A 95 19.26 -2.06 6.41
C PRO A 95 20.37 -1.32 5.66
N SER A 96 20.40 0.01 5.79
CA SER A 96 21.53 0.82 5.38
C SER A 96 22.75 0.23 6.07
N THR A 97 23.67 -0.33 5.28
CA THR A 97 25.03 -0.54 5.70
C THR A 97 25.52 0.79 6.26
N VAL A 98 25.73 0.80 7.58
CA VAL A 98 26.34 1.89 8.34
C VAL A 98 27.66 2.20 7.67
N THR A 99 27.66 3.19 6.78
CA THR A 99 28.89 3.79 6.29
C THR A 99 29.11 4.97 7.22
N ALA A 100 30.07 4.80 8.12
CA ALA A 100 30.46 5.81 9.08
C ALA A 100 30.75 7.14 8.36
N PRO A 101 30.35 8.29 8.94
CA PRO A 101 30.75 9.58 8.37
C PRO A 101 32.28 9.72 8.44
N PRO A 102 32.94 10.17 7.37
CA PRO A 102 34.37 10.43 7.42
C PRO A 102 34.68 11.59 8.40
N PRO A 103 35.82 11.53 9.11
CA PRO A 103 36.18 12.52 10.10
C PRO A 103 36.50 13.87 9.46
N SER A 104 35.99 14.94 10.09
CA SER A 104 36.29 16.33 9.75
C SER A 104 37.78 16.61 9.92
N LEU A 105 38.43 17.10 8.87
CA LEU A 105 39.74 17.75 8.97
C LEU A 105 39.57 19.27 9.01
N ALA A 106 40.36 19.85 9.90
CA ALA A 106 40.31 21.21 10.36
C ALA A 106 40.84 22.24 9.35
N LYS A 107 40.33 23.46 9.53
CA LYS A 107 40.99 24.78 9.42
C LYS A 107 42.05 24.97 8.30
N ALA A 108 41.74 25.91 7.41
CA ALA A 108 42.74 26.85 6.91
C ALA A 108 42.16 28.27 6.91
N SER A 109 42.79 29.13 7.70
CA SER A 109 42.66 30.58 7.72
C SER A 109 43.19 31.20 6.44
N SER A 110 42.52 32.24 5.92
CA SER A 110 43.23 33.40 5.37
C SER A 110 42.37 34.66 5.51
N THR A 111 43.00 35.70 6.02
CA THR A 111 42.47 37.03 6.32
C THR A 111 42.47 37.94 5.06
N PRO A 112 41.95 39.18 5.13
CA PRO A 112 40.96 39.72 4.21
C PRO A 112 41.58 40.44 3.00
N LYS A 113 40.84 40.51 1.88
CA LYS A 113 41.12 41.46 0.81
C LYS A 113 39.86 42.25 0.49
N ALA A 114 39.94 43.55 0.71
CA ALA A 114 38.89 44.53 0.46
C ALA A 114 38.45 44.53 -1.00
N ARG A 115 37.12 44.56 -1.22
CA ARG A 115 36.48 45.06 -2.44
C ARG A 115 35.10 45.62 -2.08
N ASP A 116 34.99 46.95 -2.14
CA ASP A 116 33.74 47.69 -2.33
C ASP A 116 33.42 47.74 -3.85
N PRO A 117 32.25 48.23 -4.31
CA PRO A 117 31.02 47.45 -4.48
C PRO A 117 30.53 47.47 -5.95
N ALA A 118 29.57 46.60 -6.28
CA ALA A 118 28.84 46.51 -7.55
C ALA A 118 29.60 45.87 -8.74
N GLU A 119 29.57 44.54 -8.83
CA GLU A 119 30.05 43.78 -9.99
C GLU A 119 29.03 43.84 -11.15
N GLY A 120 29.11 44.94 -11.89
CA GLY A 120 28.84 45.05 -13.32
C GLY A 120 30.12 44.86 -14.16
N TRP A 121 30.02 44.96 -15.49
CA TRP A 121 31.07 44.60 -16.47
C TRP A 121 32.49 45.06 -16.09
N SER A 122 33.37 44.13 -15.71
CA SER A 122 34.69 44.47 -15.20
C SER A 122 35.59 45.21 -16.21
N ARG A 123 35.53 44.87 -17.51
CA ARG A 123 36.14 45.61 -18.64
C ARG A 123 35.45 45.29 -19.97
N CYS A 124 35.52 46.20 -20.93
CA CYS A 124 35.05 45.98 -22.30
C CYS A 124 35.88 44.88 -23.00
N PRO A 125 35.24 43.86 -23.62
CA PRO A 125 35.94 42.76 -24.28
C PRO A 125 36.65 43.14 -25.59
N LYS A 126 36.37 44.33 -26.16
CA LYS A 126 36.97 44.80 -27.41
C LYS A 126 38.18 45.71 -27.18
N CYS A 127 38.04 46.73 -26.33
CA CYS A 127 39.08 47.75 -26.13
C CYS A 127 39.70 47.76 -24.72
N GLY A 128 39.18 46.96 -23.79
CA GLY A 128 39.69 46.88 -22.42
C GLY A 128 39.35 48.08 -21.52
N ALA A 129 38.56 49.05 -22.00
CA ALA A 129 38.11 50.19 -21.20
C ALA A 129 37.16 49.73 -20.08
N PRO A 130 37.25 50.32 -18.86
CA PRO A 130 36.38 49.96 -17.73
C PRO A 130 34.96 50.55 -17.83
N GLU A 131 34.68 51.41 -18.81
CA GLU A 131 33.43 52.16 -18.92
C GLU A 131 32.40 51.45 -19.82
N VAL A 132 31.89 50.31 -19.37
CA VAL A 132 30.73 49.65 -19.98
C VAL A 132 29.49 49.99 -19.17
N SER A 133 28.44 50.49 -19.83
CA SER A 133 27.18 50.82 -19.17
C SER A 133 26.48 49.55 -18.70
N ASP A 134 26.20 49.42 -17.40
CA ASP A 134 25.48 48.27 -16.86
C ASP A 134 24.02 48.20 -17.33
N LEU A 135 23.42 49.35 -17.66
CA LEU A 135 22.02 49.42 -18.09
C LEU A 135 21.83 49.04 -19.56
N THR A 136 22.82 49.34 -20.41
CA THR A 136 22.69 49.16 -21.87
C THR A 136 23.67 48.15 -22.46
N GLY A 137 24.68 47.73 -21.70
CA GLY A 137 25.76 46.85 -22.17
C GLY A 137 26.69 47.49 -23.21
N VAL A 138 26.59 48.80 -23.45
CA VAL A 138 27.39 49.53 -24.44
C VAL A 138 28.65 50.11 -23.79
N CYS A 139 29.80 49.87 -24.41
CA CYS A 139 31.06 50.50 -24.03
C CYS A 139 31.10 51.96 -24.50
N GLN A 140 31.27 52.90 -23.57
CA GLN A 140 31.30 54.34 -23.87
C GLN A 140 32.56 54.75 -24.65
N ALA A 141 33.66 53.98 -24.55
CA ALA A 141 34.91 54.29 -25.25
C ALA A 141 34.95 53.84 -26.71
N CYS A 142 34.32 52.70 -27.06
CA CYS A 142 34.41 52.13 -28.41
C CYS A 142 33.05 51.88 -29.08
N GLY A 143 31.94 52.18 -28.41
CA GLY A 143 30.58 52.04 -28.91
C GLY A 143 30.10 50.60 -29.12
N VAL A 144 30.86 49.59 -28.68
CA VAL A 144 30.47 48.18 -28.88
C VAL A 144 29.45 47.74 -27.83
N VAL A 145 28.45 46.97 -28.25
CA VAL A 145 27.57 46.21 -27.35
C VAL A 145 28.33 44.97 -26.88
N ALA A 146 28.74 44.96 -25.61
CA ALA A 146 29.69 43.98 -25.07
C ALA A 146 29.19 42.53 -25.15
N GLU A 147 27.89 42.32 -24.93
CA GLU A 147 27.25 41.00 -24.99
C GLU A 147 27.24 40.43 -26.42
N ARG A 148 26.86 41.26 -27.39
CA ARG A 148 26.85 40.87 -28.81
C ARG A 148 28.25 40.61 -29.35
N TYR A 149 29.25 41.36 -28.88
CA TYR A 149 30.65 41.13 -29.24
C TYR A 149 31.18 39.80 -28.68
N ARG A 150 30.85 39.45 -27.44
CA ARG A 150 31.21 38.16 -26.83
C ARG A 150 30.56 36.98 -27.54
N ALA A 151 29.26 37.07 -27.83
CA ALA A 151 28.52 36.04 -28.55
C ALA A 151 29.11 35.77 -29.95
N ASN A 152 29.47 36.83 -30.69
CA ASN A 152 30.08 36.69 -32.01
C ASN A 152 31.52 36.15 -31.99
N HIS A 153 32.18 36.15 -30.83
CA HIS A 153 33.57 35.68 -30.67
C HIS A 153 33.68 34.48 -29.73
N GLY A 154 32.55 33.80 -29.44
CA GLY A 154 32.52 32.56 -28.67
C GLY A 154 32.98 32.71 -27.21
N MET A 155 32.88 33.91 -26.64
CA MET A 155 33.23 34.15 -25.23
C MET A 155 32.01 33.90 -24.33
N GLU A 156 32.20 33.07 -23.29
CA GLU A 156 31.21 32.79 -22.24
C GLU A 156 30.65 34.12 -21.66
N PRO A 157 29.34 34.25 -21.39
CA PRO A 157 28.78 35.42 -20.69
C PRO A 157 29.38 35.59 -19.28
N PRO A 158 29.38 36.80 -18.70
CA PRO A 158 29.73 36.96 -17.29
C PRO A 158 28.68 36.25 -16.41
N GLU A 159 29.13 35.63 -15.33
CA GLU A 159 28.28 34.94 -14.36
C GLU A 159 27.27 35.93 -13.77
N PRO A 160 25.96 35.61 -13.66
CA PRO A 160 24.96 36.52 -13.11
C PRO A 160 25.34 36.88 -11.67
N PRO A 161 25.12 38.14 -11.22
CA PRO A 161 25.40 38.49 -9.85
C PRO A 161 24.58 37.60 -8.90
N GLU A 162 25.26 36.97 -7.94
CA GLU A 162 24.59 36.26 -6.86
C GLU A 162 23.60 37.22 -6.20
N ARG A 163 22.31 36.85 -6.20
CA ARG A 163 21.28 37.63 -5.53
C ARG A 163 21.67 37.72 -4.04
N PRO A 164 21.78 38.92 -3.46
CA PRO A 164 22.05 39.04 -2.03
C PRO A 164 20.92 38.31 -1.28
N THR A 165 21.29 37.26 -0.56
CA THR A 165 20.41 36.62 0.41
C THR A 165 20.07 37.67 1.47
N SER A 166 18.78 37.98 1.58
CA SER A 166 18.17 38.82 2.62
C SER A 166 18.89 40.14 2.92
N VAL A 167 18.54 41.19 2.18
CA VAL A 167 18.56 42.54 2.77
C VAL A 167 17.44 42.57 3.81
N ASP A 168 17.81 42.51 5.09
CA ASP A 168 16.90 42.67 6.23
C ASP A 168 16.34 44.11 6.18
N ASN A 169 15.19 44.29 5.53
CA ASN A 169 14.50 45.57 5.44
C ASN A 169 13.49 45.67 6.60
N PRO A 170 13.72 46.52 7.62
CA PRO A 170 12.85 46.63 8.79
C PRO A 170 11.44 47.15 8.49
N TYR A 171 11.22 47.66 7.27
CA TYR A 171 9.93 48.17 6.79
C TYR A 171 9.31 47.29 5.71
N ALA A 172 9.85 46.08 5.46
CA ALA A 172 9.22 45.16 4.53
C ALA A 172 7.89 44.64 5.13
N PRO A 173 6.76 44.73 4.42
CA PRO A 173 5.52 44.13 4.88
C PRO A 173 5.70 42.61 5.00
N PRO A 174 5.08 41.95 5.99
CA PRO A 174 5.18 40.50 6.15
C PRO A 174 4.73 39.82 4.86
N ARG A 175 5.61 39.04 4.24
CA ARG A 175 5.25 38.28 3.05
C ARG A 175 4.32 37.15 3.50
N ALA A 176 3.11 37.13 2.98
CA ALA A 176 2.24 35.97 3.10
C ALA A 176 2.96 34.79 2.44
N ASP A 177 3.05 33.67 3.16
CA ASP A 177 3.47 32.42 2.55
C ASP A 177 2.39 32.01 1.54
N LEU A 178 2.65 32.29 0.27
CA LEU A 178 1.79 31.89 -0.84
C LEU A 178 2.14 30.49 -1.33
N THR A 179 3.01 29.76 -0.62
CA THR A 179 3.18 28.33 -0.85
C THR A 179 1.84 27.68 -0.52
N PRO A 180 1.10 27.17 -1.51
CA PRO A 180 -0.09 26.39 -1.19
C PRO A 180 0.37 25.26 -0.25
N PRO A 181 -0.37 24.94 0.82
CA PRO A 181 -0.07 23.77 1.62
C PRO A 181 0.12 22.60 0.66
N PRO A 182 1.12 21.71 0.88
CA PRO A 182 1.27 20.52 0.04
C PRO A 182 -0.11 19.89 -0.11
N LEU A 183 -0.61 19.78 -1.34
CA LEU A 183 -1.81 18.99 -1.60
C LEU A 183 -1.50 17.63 -1.00
N ASP A 184 -2.22 17.27 0.05
CA ASP A 184 -2.05 15.96 0.61
C ASP A 184 -2.64 14.99 -0.41
N ASP A 185 -1.79 14.31 -1.18
CA ASP A 185 -2.19 13.09 -1.90
C ASP A 185 -2.57 11.95 -0.92
N SER A 186 -3.00 12.29 0.30
CA SER A 186 -3.41 11.38 1.38
C SER A 186 -4.61 10.52 0.97
N GLY A 187 -5.44 10.99 0.04
CA GLY A 187 -6.55 10.23 -0.57
C GLY A 187 -6.09 9.11 -1.52
N ASP A 188 -4.84 9.17 -2.00
CA ASP A 188 -4.21 8.15 -2.86
C ASP A 188 -3.08 7.38 -2.12
N ALA A 189 -2.95 7.55 -0.80
CA ALA A 189 -2.05 6.74 0.01
C ALA A 189 -2.70 5.40 0.38
N LEU A 190 -1.98 4.30 0.21
CA LEU A 190 -2.48 2.96 0.54
C LEU A 190 -2.70 2.82 2.05
N GLN A 191 -3.94 2.57 2.45
CA GLN A 191 -4.35 2.38 3.84
C GLN A 191 -4.47 0.90 4.22
N PRO A 192 -4.50 0.57 5.52
CA PRO A 192 -4.78 -0.79 5.96
C PRO A 192 -6.20 -1.21 5.53
N PRO A 193 -6.44 -2.48 5.16
CA PRO A 193 -7.76 -2.96 4.75
C PRO A 193 -8.83 -2.58 5.76
N GLN A 194 -9.74 -1.74 5.28
CA GLN A 194 -10.90 -1.24 6.00
C GLN A 194 -12.08 -2.19 5.80
N SER A 195 -12.99 -2.24 6.78
CA SER A 195 -14.26 -2.94 6.64
C SER A 195 -15.30 -2.01 6.03
N VAL A 196 -16.09 -2.51 5.08
CA VAL A 196 -17.18 -1.75 4.43
C VAL A 196 -18.52 -2.44 4.62
N SER A 197 -19.61 -1.69 4.40
CA SER A 197 -20.97 -2.22 4.56
C SER A 197 -21.33 -3.22 3.46
N ALA A 198 -22.20 -4.18 3.78
CA ALA A 198 -22.64 -5.24 2.86
C ALA A 198 -23.16 -4.71 1.51
N GLY A 199 -23.88 -3.59 1.54
CA GLY A 199 -24.47 -2.96 0.36
C GLY A 199 -23.42 -2.45 -0.65
N ARG A 200 -22.15 -2.29 -0.23
CA ARG A 200 -21.08 -1.90 -1.15
C ARG A 200 -20.82 -2.93 -2.24
N GLY A 201 -21.10 -4.21 -1.99
CA GLY A 201 -20.97 -5.28 -2.98
C GLY A 201 -21.77 -5.01 -4.26
N TRP A 202 -22.99 -4.47 -4.11
CA TRP A 202 -23.82 -4.03 -5.23
C TRP A 202 -23.30 -2.73 -5.87
N SER A 203 -22.90 -1.75 -5.05
CA SER A 203 -22.39 -0.48 -5.59
C SER A 203 -21.11 -0.65 -6.41
N TRP A 204 -20.24 -1.62 -6.09
CA TRP A 204 -19.06 -1.91 -6.92
C TRP A 204 -19.42 -2.29 -8.35
N ILE A 205 -20.49 -3.05 -8.54
CA ILE A 205 -20.98 -3.44 -9.88
C ILE A 205 -21.56 -2.23 -10.60
N LEU A 206 -22.32 -1.39 -9.89
CA LEU A 206 -22.86 -0.14 -10.47
C LEU A 206 -21.74 0.83 -10.88
N SER A 207 -20.73 1.04 -10.03
CA SER A 207 -19.56 1.85 -10.38
C SER A 207 -18.77 1.23 -11.53
N GLY A 208 -18.70 -0.11 -11.59
CA GLY A 208 -18.14 -0.84 -12.72
C GLY A 208 -18.86 -0.56 -14.03
N TRP A 209 -20.20 -0.54 -14.01
CA TRP A 209 -21.01 -0.14 -15.16
C TRP A 209 -20.79 1.32 -15.56
N ASP A 210 -20.73 2.22 -14.57
CA ASP A 210 -20.54 3.65 -14.80
C ASP A 210 -19.19 3.97 -15.46
N LEU A 211 -18.12 3.28 -15.08
CA LEU A 211 -16.82 3.45 -15.74
C LEU A 211 -16.78 2.73 -17.11
N PHE A 212 -17.42 1.57 -17.23
CA PHE A 212 -17.43 0.78 -18.48
C PHE A 212 -18.09 1.53 -19.64
N LYS A 213 -19.25 2.16 -19.39
CA LYS A 213 -20.08 2.79 -20.44
C LYS A 213 -19.40 3.96 -21.15
N ASP A 214 -18.39 4.57 -20.52
CA ASP A 214 -17.61 5.66 -21.11
C ASP A 214 -16.69 5.17 -22.24
N GLN A 215 -16.14 3.95 -22.13
CA GLN A 215 -15.20 3.37 -23.12
C GLN A 215 -15.41 1.86 -23.34
N PRO A 216 -16.58 1.42 -23.83
CA PRO A 216 -16.92 0.00 -23.91
C PRO A 216 -16.05 -0.77 -24.92
N GLY A 217 -15.71 -0.15 -26.06
CA GLY A 217 -14.94 -0.80 -27.14
C GLY A 217 -13.55 -1.28 -26.69
N PRO A 218 -12.69 -0.39 -26.16
CA PRO A 218 -11.40 -0.77 -25.60
C PRO A 218 -11.48 -1.86 -24.52
N TRP A 219 -12.46 -1.79 -23.61
CA TRP A 219 -12.69 -2.80 -22.57
C TRP A 219 -13.04 -4.18 -23.13
N ILE A 220 -14.00 -4.25 -24.03
CA ILE A 220 -14.40 -5.48 -24.71
C ILE A 220 -13.20 -6.07 -25.45
N GLY A 221 -12.46 -5.24 -26.19
CA GLY A 221 -11.26 -5.65 -26.92
C GLY A 221 -10.17 -6.25 -26.01
N SER A 222 -9.87 -5.60 -24.89
CA SER A 222 -8.89 -6.07 -23.91
C SER A 222 -9.29 -7.39 -23.26
N VAL A 223 -10.54 -7.51 -22.81
CA VAL A 223 -11.04 -8.73 -22.16
C VAL A 223 -11.12 -9.89 -23.15
N LEU A 224 -11.58 -9.63 -24.38
CA LEU A 224 -11.58 -10.63 -25.44
C LEU A 224 -10.17 -11.11 -25.78
N LEU A 225 -9.21 -10.19 -25.92
CA LEU A 225 -7.81 -10.54 -26.17
C LEU A 225 -7.19 -11.34 -25.02
N PHE A 226 -7.48 -10.95 -23.78
CA PHE A 226 -7.06 -11.70 -22.59
C PHE A 226 -7.56 -13.14 -22.64
N TYR A 227 -8.87 -13.35 -22.81
CA TYR A 227 -9.43 -14.70 -22.85
C TYR A 227 -8.95 -15.51 -24.07
N LEU A 228 -8.85 -14.89 -25.24
CA LEU A 228 -8.30 -15.54 -26.43
C LEU A 228 -6.90 -16.08 -26.17
N MET A 229 -6.02 -15.26 -25.59
CA MET A 229 -4.67 -15.67 -25.24
C MET A 229 -4.64 -16.77 -24.17
N MET A 230 -5.49 -16.69 -23.15
CA MET A 230 -5.60 -17.75 -22.14
C MET A 230 -6.06 -19.08 -22.76
N ILE A 231 -7.01 -19.05 -23.69
CA ILE A 231 -7.48 -20.23 -24.43
C ILE A 231 -6.35 -20.81 -25.28
N LEU A 232 -5.67 -19.97 -26.07
CA LEU A 232 -4.58 -20.39 -26.95
C LEU A 232 -3.42 -21.01 -26.16
N LEU A 233 -3.06 -20.44 -25.01
CA LEU A 233 -2.04 -21.01 -24.13
C LEU A 233 -2.46 -22.39 -23.61
N ASN A 234 -3.71 -22.56 -23.19
CA ASN A 234 -4.21 -23.84 -22.67
C ASN A 234 -4.36 -24.94 -23.74
N LEU A 235 -4.21 -24.64 -25.03
CA LEU A 235 -4.13 -25.67 -26.07
C LEU A 235 -2.84 -26.50 -25.97
N VAL A 236 -1.79 -25.98 -25.33
CA VAL A 236 -0.55 -26.71 -25.07
C VAL A 236 -0.66 -27.43 -23.72
N PRO A 237 -0.73 -28.77 -23.68
CA PRO A 237 -0.86 -29.50 -22.43
C PRO A 237 0.31 -29.22 -21.49
N VAL A 238 0.03 -29.16 -20.19
CA VAL A 238 0.99 -28.88 -19.10
C VAL A 238 1.61 -27.47 -19.19
N VAL A 239 2.36 -27.15 -20.25
CA VAL A 239 3.04 -25.86 -20.45
C VAL A 239 2.03 -24.72 -20.47
N GLY A 240 0.89 -24.91 -21.12
CA GLY A 240 -0.19 -23.92 -21.16
C GLY A 240 -0.70 -23.52 -19.80
N GLY A 241 -1.00 -24.51 -18.95
CA GLY A 241 -1.47 -24.27 -17.58
C GLY A 241 -0.44 -23.54 -16.71
N LEU A 242 0.84 -23.91 -16.83
CA LEU A 242 1.93 -23.21 -16.14
C LEU A 242 2.04 -21.76 -16.62
N ALA A 243 2.00 -21.54 -17.93
CA ALA A 243 2.07 -20.21 -18.53
C ALA A 243 0.90 -19.34 -18.08
N THR A 244 -0.34 -19.83 -18.10
CA THR A 244 -1.51 -19.04 -17.65
C THR A 244 -1.48 -18.73 -16.17
N THR A 245 -0.89 -19.61 -15.35
CA THR A 245 -0.76 -19.38 -13.91
C THR A 245 0.20 -18.21 -13.61
N ILE A 246 1.27 -18.08 -14.41
CA ILE A 246 2.24 -16.99 -14.26
C ILE A 246 1.76 -15.71 -14.93
N LEU A 247 1.22 -15.82 -16.15
CA LEU A 247 0.78 -14.67 -16.95
C LEU A 247 -0.54 -14.07 -16.48
N GLY A 248 -1.44 -14.88 -15.90
CA GLY A 248 -2.73 -14.44 -15.38
C GLY A 248 -2.63 -13.22 -14.45
N PRO A 249 -1.84 -13.29 -13.35
CA PRO A 249 -1.58 -12.14 -12.48
C PRO A 249 -1.08 -10.90 -13.22
N MET A 250 -0.23 -11.09 -14.24
CA MET A 250 0.34 -9.98 -15.01
C MET A 250 -0.73 -9.27 -15.84
N PHE A 251 -1.60 -10.02 -16.50
CA PHE A 251 -2.73 -9.45 -17.26
C PHE A 251 -3.80 -8.86 -16.35
N THR A 252 -4.13 -9.51 -15.23
CA THR A 252 -5.05 -8.96 -14.24
C THR A 252 -4.54 -7.63 -13.70
N ALA A 253 -3.26 -7.54 -13.32
CA ALA A 253 -2.66 -6.27 -12.91
C ALA A 253 -2.69 -5.22 -14.02
N GLY A 254 -2.50 -5.61 -15.29
CA GLY A 254 -2.67 -4.74 -16.46
C GLY A 254 -4.07 -4.14 -16.56
N LEU A 255 -5.11 -4.98 -16.47
CA LEU A 255 -6.51 -4.54 -16.48
C LEU A 255 -6.82 -3.61 -15.29
N MET A 256 -6.27 -3.89 -14.11
CA MET A 256 -6.45 -3.05 -12.92
C MET A 256 -5.73 -1.69 -13.06
N MET A 257 -4.54 -1.66 -13.67
CA MET A 257 -3.85 -0.41 -14.00
C MET A 257 -4.62 0.40 -15.04
N GLY A 258 -5.24 -0.26 -16.03
CA GLY A 258 -6.12 0.41 -16.98
C GLY A 258 -7.38 0.98 -16.32
N ALA A 259 -8.03 0.21 -15.44
CA ALA A 259 -9.16 0.73 -14.66
C ALA A 259 -8.76 1.95 -13.82
N HIS A 260 -7.55 1.93 -13.23
CA HIS A 260 -7.02 3.06 -12.48
C HIS A 260 -6.76 4.29 -13.35
N ALA A 261 -6.14 4.11 -14.53
CA ALA A 261 -5.90 5.19 -15.49
C ALA A 261 -7.23 5.82 -15.94
N GLN A 262 -8.23 5.00 -16.28
CA GLN A 262 -9.54 5.50 -16.66
C GLN A 262 -10.25 6.23 -15.52
N PHE A 263 -10.19 5.69 -14.30
CA PHE A 263 -10.74 6.36 -13.12
C PHE A 263 -10.13 7.74 -12.89
N LYS A 264 -8.84 7.92 -13.19
CA LYS A 264 -8.15 9.21 -13.12
C LYS A 264 -8.42 10.15 -14.30
N GLY A 265 -9.24 9.73 -15.27
CA GLY A 265 -9.56 10.50 -16.47
C GLY A 265 -8.54 10.39 -17.60
N GLU A 266 -7.53 9.52 -17.48
CA GLU A 266 -6.52 9.27 -18.53
C GLU A 266 -7.05 8.37 -19.67
N GLY A 267 -8.19 7.71 -19.43
CA GLY A 267 -8.85 6.80 -20.36
C GLY A 267 -8.35 5.35 -20.30
N PHE A 268 -8.99 4.46 -21.06
CA PHE A 268 -8.62 3.05 -21.16
C PHE A 268 -8.23 2.68 -22.58
N SER A 269 -7.13 1.95 -22.73
CA SER A 269 -6.65 1.49 -24.03
C SER A 269 -6.22 0.03 -23.96
N LEU A 270 -6.25 -0.66 -25.10
CA LEU A 270 -5.88 -2.08 -25.19
C LEU A 270 -4.45 -2.35 -24.72
N ASN A 271 -3.55 -1.38 -24.84
CA ASN A 271 -2.17 -1.47 -24.36
C ASN A 271 -2.08 -1.65 -22.83
N HIS A 272 -3.09 -1.21 -22.07
CA HIS A 272 -3.11 -1.40 -20.62
C HIS A 272 -3.15 -2.87 -20.22
N LEU A 273 -3.70 -3.77 -21.05
CA LEU A 273 -3.66 -5.21 -20.80
C LEU A 273 -2.22 -5.70 -20.58
N PHE A 274 -1.27 -5.16 -21.33
CA PHE A 274 0.15 -5.54 -21.25
C PHE A 274 0.94 -4.71 -20.23
N ALA A 275 0.33 -3.71 -19.57
CA ALA A 275 1.03 -2.85 -18.64
C ALA A 275 1.65 -3.62 -17.45
N GLY A 276 1.02 -4.70 -16.99
CA GLY A 276 1.58 -5.58 -15.95
C GLY A 276 2.89 -6.24 -16.37
N ILE A 277 2.96 -6.66 -17.64
CA ILE A 277 4.17 -7.26 -18.22
C ILE A 277 5.25 -6.20 -18.44
N SER A 278 4.89 -5.03 -18.96
CA SER A 278 5.89 -4.01 -19.31
C SER A 278 6.41 -3.24 -18.09
N ARG A 279 5.56 -2.95 -17.10
CA ARG A 279 5.94 -2.09 -15.95
C ARG A 279 6.50 -2.88 -14.77
N LYS A 280 5.92 -4.04 -14.45
CA LYS A 280 6.27 -4.83 -13.24
C LYS A 280 6.40 -6.35 -13.52
N PRO A 281 7.17 -6.79 -14.53
CA PRO A 281 7.21 -8.19 -14.94
C PRO A 281 7.71 -9.12 -13.84
N GLY A 282 8.82 -8.77 -13.18
CA GLY A 282 9.45 -9.61 -12.16
C GLY A 282 8.55 -9.87 -10.94
N PRO A 283 8.08 -8.81 -10.24
CA PRO A 283 7.20 -8.96 -9.10
C PRO A 283 5.88 -9.70 -9.41
N LEU A 284 5.25 -9.41 -10.56
CA LEU A 284 3.99 -10.06 -10.93
C LEU A 284 4.17 -11.51 -11.38
N ALA A 285 5.28 -11.84 -12.05
CA ALA A 285 5.64 -13.23 -12.32
C ALA A 285 5.90 -14.01 -11.02
N LEU A 286 6.51 -13.36 -10.02
CA LEU A 286 6.71 -13.95 -8.69
C LEU A 286 5.37 -14.19 -7.96
N VAL A 287 4.37 -13.31 -8.10
CA VAL A 287 3.00 -13.57 -7.60
C VAL A 287 2.46 -14.87 -8.20
N GLY A 288 2.55 -15.03 -9.52
CA GLY A 288 2.11 -16.24 -10.21
C GLY A 288 2.89 -17.49 -9.79
N LEU A 289 4.19 -17.38 -9.58
CA LEU A 289 5.04 -18.49 -9.13
C LEU A 289 4.72 -18.93 -7.69
N VAL A 290 4.48 -17.99 -6.78
CA VAL A 290 4.06 -18.28 -5.40
C VAL A 290 2.70 -18.97 -5.41
N TYR A 291 1.74 -18.46 -6.20
CA TYR A 291 0.44 -19.10 -6.35
C TYR A 291 0.55 -20.51 -6.97
N LEU A 292 1.37 -20.68 -8.00
CA LEU A 292 1.64 -21.99 -8.61
C LEU A 292 2.20 -22.98 -7.59
N GLY A 293 3.19 -22.58 -6.78
CA GLY A 293 3.76 -23.42 -5.73
C GLY A 293 2.72 -23.84 -4.70
N ALA A 294 1.88 -22.91 -4.25
CA ALA A 294 0.78 -23.21 -3.34
C ALA A 294 -0.28 -24.14 -3.96
N ALA A 295 -0.68 -23.88 -5.21
CA ALA A 295 -1.63 -24.71 -5.94
C ALA A 295 -1.11 -26.14 -6.18
N LEU A 296 0.18 -26.29 -6.52
CA LEU A 296 0.82 -27.60 -6.64
C LEU A 296 0.88 -28.34 -5.31
N ALA A 297 1.22 -27.66 -4.21
CA ALA A 297 1.20 -28.27 -2.88
C ALA A 297 -0.20 -28.78 -2.51
N ILE A 298 -1.25 -27.98 -2.75
CA ILE A 298 -2.64 -28.40 -2.56
C ILE A 298 -2.95 -29.60 -3.46
N GLY A 299 -2.59 -29.55 -4.74
CA GLY A 299 -2.81 -30.65 -5.69
C GLY A 299 -2.13 -31.96 -5.27
N LEU A 300 -0.91 -31.91 -4.72
CA LEU A 300 -0.20 -33.07 -4.21
C LEU A 300 -0.85 -33.64 -2.94
N ILE A 301 -1.26 -32.79 -2.00
CA ILE A 301 -2.01 -33.21 -0.80
C ILE A 301 -3.32 -33.90 -1.22
N MET A 302 -4.01 -33.32 -2.19
CA MET A 302 -5.25 -33.85 -2.75
C MET A 302 -5.06 -35.20 -3.41
N ALA A 303 -4.06 -35.33 -4.29
CA ALA A 303 -3.73 -36.59 -4.94
C ALA A 303 -3.38 -37.68 -3.92
N GLY A 304 -2.57 -37.33 -2.91
CA GLY A 304 -2.23 -38.25 -1.82
C GLY A 304 -3.46 -38.71 -1.03
N LEU A 305 -4.35 -37.78 -0.68
CA LEU A 305 -5.57 -38.11 0.06
C LEU A 305 -6.51 -39.01 -0.75
N VAL A 306 -6.68 -38.75 -2.05
CA VAL A 306 -7.46 -39.60 -2.96
C VAL A 306 -6.85 -41.01 -3.01
N ILE A 307 -5.52 -41.14 -3.18
CA ILE A 307 -4.84 -42.44 -3.20
C ILE A 307 -5.08 -43.21 -1.89
N VAL A 308 -4.98 -42.55 -0.74
CA VAL A 308 -5.23 -43.18 0.57
C VAL A 308 -6.69 -43.65 0.69
N MET A 309 -7.66 -42.83 0.30
CA MET A 309 -9.08 -43.18 0.37
C MET A 309 -9.46 -44.32 -0.58
N LEU A 310 -8.89 -44.34 -1.79
CA LEU A 310 -9.07 -45.44 -2.76
C LEU A 310 -8.41 -46.74 -2.28
N GLY A 311 -7.26 -46.65 -1.61
CA GLY A 311 -6.61 -47.81 -1.00
C GLY A 311 -7.43 -48.38 0.17
N ALA A 312 -7.90 -47.50 1.07
CA ALA A 312 -8.67 -47.89 2.25
C ALA A 312 -10.04 -48.52 1.92
N SER A 313 -10.66 -48.12 0.81
CA SER A 313 -11.94 -48.69 0.33
C SER A 313 -11.78 -50.02 -0.40
N GLY A 314 -10.54 -50.50 -0.64
CA GLY A 314 -10.29 -51.67 -1.48
C GLY A 314 -10.59 -51.44 -2.97
N ALA A 315 -11.01 -50.24 -3.35
CA ALA A 315 -11.38 -49.88 -4.73
C ALA A 315 -10.19 -49.99 -5.68
N LEU A 316 -8.97 -49.71 -5.20
CA LEU A 316 -7.74 -49.89 -5.98
C LEU A 316 -7.48 -51.38 -6.33
N MET A 317 -7.81 -52.30 -5.42
CA MET A 317 -7.69 -53.75 -5.64
C MET A 317 -8.77 -54.27 -6.61
N ASN A 318 -10.01 -53.79 -6.46
CA ASN A 318 -11.14 -54.14 -7.33
C ASN A 318 -10.98 -53.60 -8.76
N SER A 319 -10.33 -52.43 -8.90
CA SER A 319 -10.01 -51.86 -10.22
C SER A 319 -8.89 -52.62 -10.91
N ALA A 320 -7.89 -53.09 -10.16
CA ALA A 320 -6.78 -53.89 -10.69
C ALA A 320 -7.20 -55.31 -11.10
N SER A 321 -8.25 -55.87 -10.48
CA SER A 321 -8.77 -57.21 -10.79
C SER A 321 -9.81 -57.23 -11.93
N GLY A 322 -10.15 -56.08 -12.52
CA GLY A 322 -11.10 -55.99 -13.65
C GLY A 322 -12.54 -56.37 -13.31
N GLY A 323 -12.90 -56.40 -12.01
CA GLY A 323 -14.24 -56.79 -11.57
C GLY A 323 -15.33 -55.74 -11.92
N PRO A 324 -16.63 -56.11 -11.86
CA PRO A 324 -17.76 -55.26 -12.28
C PRO A 324 -17.99 -53.97 -11.47
N GLY A 325 -17.07 -53.60 -10.55
CA GLY A 325 -17.13 -52.42 -9.69
C GLY A 325 -16.05 -51.36 -9.97
N SER A 326 -15.28 -51.49 -11.06
CA SER A 326 -14.21 -50.55 -11.46
C SER A 326 -14.67 -49.15 -11.84
N LEU A 327 -15.98 -48.88 -11.81
CA LEU A 327 -16.57 -47.56 -12.03
C LEU A 327 -17.01 -46.87 -10.72
N ASP A 328 -16.99 -47.56 -9.58
CA ASP A 328 -17.38 -47.00 -8.26
C ASP A 328 -16.20 -46.31 -7.53
N VAL A 329 -15.03 -46.26 -8.19
CA VAL A 329 -13.78 -45.62 -7.71
C VAL A 329 -13.91 -44.10 -7.54
N LEU A 330 -14.92 -43.50 -8.17
CA LEU A 330 -15.25 -42.08 -8.10
C LEU A 330 -16.54 -41.82 -7.32
N SER A 331 -16.94 -42.74 -6.44
CA SER A 331 -18.08 -42.52 -5.55
C SER A 331 -17.92 -41.21 -4.76
N LEU A 332 -19.03 -40.51 -4.54
CA LEU A 332 -19.05 -39.22 -3.82
C LEU A 332 -18.36 -39.31 -2.45
N SER A 333 -18.42 -40.45 -1.78
CA SER A 333 -17.76 -40.70 -0.50
C SER A 333 -16.23 -40.71 -0.61
N SER A 334 -15.66 -41.25 -1.70
CA SER A 334 -14.21 -41.31 -1.93
C SER A 334 -13.60 -39.94 -2.26
N ILE A 335 -14.40 -39.01 -2.79
CA ILE A 335 -13.93 -37.68 -3.20
C ILE A 335 -14.38 -36.54 -2.27
N ALA A 336 -15.40 -36.75 -1.42
CA ALA A 336 -15.95 -35.72 -0.54
C ALA A 336 -14.89 -35.10 0.40
N LEU A 337 -14.14 -35.93 1.13
CA LEU A 337 -13.11 -35.44 2.06
C LEU A 337 -12.00 -34.67 1.32
N PRO A 338 -11.40 -35.19 0.22
CA PRO A 338 -10.51 -34.38 -0.62
C PRO A 338 -11.12 -33.05 -1.01
N VAL A 339 -12.33 -33.02 -1.58
CA VAL A 339 -12.95 -31.77 -2.03
C VAL A 339 -13.13 -30.78 -0.87
N LEU A 340 -13.53 -31.23 0.31
CA LEU A 340 -13.63 -30.38 1.50
C LEU A 340 -12.28 -29.79 1.92
N VAL A 341 -11.20 -30.59 1.87
CA VAL A 341 -9.84 -30.11 2.13
C VAL A 341 -9.39 -29.11 1.06
N ALA A 342 -9.69 -29.37 -0.22
CA ALA A 342 -9.41 -28.44 -1.30
C ALA A 342 -10.15 -27.11 -1.13
N LEU A 343 -11.41 -27.12 -0.69
CA LEU A 343 -12.15 -25.91 -0.40
C LEU A 343 -11.56 -25.17 0.82
N LEU A 344 -11.25 -25.90 1.89
CA LEU A 344 -10.70 -25.34 3.12
C LEU A 344 -9.38 -24.59 2.89
N VAL A 345 -8.51 -25.10 2.02
CA VAL A 345 -7.20 -24.47 1.73
C VAL A 345 -7.25 -23.57 0.49
N GLY A 346 -8.04 -23.95 -0.52
CA GLY A 346 -8.17 -23.24 -1.78
C GLY A 346 -8.92 -21.91 -1.64
N ILE A 347 -9.94 -21.82 -0.77
CA ILE A 347 -10.63 -20.55 -0.51
C ILE A 347 -9.65 -19.50 0.08
N PRO A 348 -8.89 -19.78 1.16
CA PRO A 348 -7.84 -18.89 1.65
C PRO A 348 -6.81 -18.50 0.60
N LEU A 349 -6.37 -19.44 -0.25
CA LEU A 349 -5.43 -19.15 -1.33
C LEU A 349 -6.04 -18.19 -2.36
N GLY A 350 -7.31 -18.41 -2.74
CA GLY A 350 -8.05 -17.53 -3.63
C GLY A 350 -8.21 -16.12 -3.04
N MET A 351 -8.56 -16.03 -1.75
CA MET A 351 -8.64 -14.75 -1.02
C MET A 351 -7.30 -14.03 -0.98
N ALA A 352 -6.20 -14.76 -0.78
CA ALA A 352 -4.85 -14.19 -0.79
C ALA A 352 -4.43 -13.72 -2.19
N MET A 353 -4.92 -14.38 -3.25
CA MET A 353 -4.60 -14.04 -4.63
C MET A 353 -5.47 -12.88 -5.18
N PHE A 354 -6.67 -12.68 -4.64
CA PHE A 354 -7.70 -11.79 -5.21
C PHE A 354 -7.22 -10.35 -5.48
N PHE A 355 -6.55 -9.72 -4.52
CA PHE A 355 -5.99 -8.37 -4.63
C PHE A 355 -4.47 -8.35 -4.77
N ALA A 356 -3.77 -9.48 -4.69
CA ALA A 356 -2.31 -9.50 -4.75
C ALA A 356 -1.76 -8.88 -6.05
N PRO A 357 -2.28 -9.16 -7.27
CA PRO A 357 -1.80 -8.54 -8.50
C PRO A 357 -1.97 -7.01 -8.52
N VAL A 358 -3.09 -6.49 -8.02
CA VAL A 358 -3.34 -5.05 -8.01
C VAL A 358 -2.50 -4.33 -6.97
N LEU A 359 -2.32 -4.91 -5.78
CA LEU A 359 -1.45 -4.35 -4.74
C LEU A 359 0.02 -4.30 -5.19
N VAL A 360 0.50 -5.34 -5.87
CA VAL A 360 1.86 -5.35 -6.44
C VAL A 360 1.97 -4.39 -7.62
N GLY A 361 0.97 -4.39 -8.52
CA GLY A 361 1.00 -3.62 -9.76
C GLY A 361 0.83 -2.11 -9.59
N LEU A 362 -0.08 -1.68 -8.70
CA LEU A 362 -0.39 -0.26 -8.47
C LEU A 362 0.34 0.35 -7.27
N ASN A 363 0.62 -0.42 -6.22
CA ASN A 363 1.18 0.13 -4.97
C ASN A 363 2.60 -0.30 -4.64
N ASP A 364 3.24 -1.10 -5.49
CA ASP A 364 4.59 -1.61 -5.22
C ASP A 364 4.72 -2.37 -3.88
N VAL A 365 3.61 -2.98 -3.43
CA VAL A 365 3.62 -3.79 -2.21
C VAL A 365 4.46 -5.06 -2.46
N PRO A 366 5.37 -5.44 -1.56
CA PRO A 366 6.12 -6.70 -1.70
C PRO A 366 5.20 -7.91 -1.79
N VAL A 367 5.53 -8.87 -2.67
CA VAL A 367 4.65 -10.00 -3.05
C VAL A 367 4.01 -10.73 -1.85
N LEU A 368 4.82 -11.18 -0.87
CA LEU A 368 4.29 -11.90 0.30
C LEU A 368 3.39 -11.02 1.18
N ARG A 369 3.69 -9.72 1.30
CA ARG A 369 2.83 -8.78 2.01
C ARG A 369 1.52 -8.57 1.25
N ALA A 370 1.55 -8.54 -0.07
CA ALA A 370 0.37 -8.38 -0.93
C ALA A 370 -0.63 -9.54 -0.72
N PHE A 371 -0.14 -10.79 -0.67
CA PHE A 371 -0.97 -11.95 -0.34
C PHE A 371 -1.62 -11.83 1.04
N LYS A 372 -0.85 -11.41 2.06
CA LYS A 372 -1.37 -11.22 3.43
C LYS A 372 -2.41 -10.11 3.49
N LEU A 373 -2.16 -8.96 2.86
CA LEU A 373 -3.10 -7.85 2.81
C LEU A 373 -4.38 -8.21 2.06
N SER A 374 -4.28 -8.93 0.93
CA SER A 374 -5.44 -9.43 0.19
C SER A 374 -6.29 -10.38 1.02
N PHE A 375 -5.65 -11.32 1.73
CA PHE A 375 -6.35 -12.25 2.60
C PHE A 375 -7.11 -11.53 3.73
N LEU A 376 -6.45 -10.58 4.41
CA LEU A 376 -7.05 -9.79 5.47
C LEU A 376 -8.18 -8.89 4.95
N ALA A 377 -8.01 -8.28 3.78
CA ALA A 377 -9.04 -7.51 3.10
C ALA A 377 -10.30 -8.35 2.83
N CYS A 378 -10.12 -9.57 2.32
CA CYS A 378 -11.24 -10.47 2.03
C CYS A 378 -11.93 -10.96 3.31
N ILE A 379 -11.17 -11.34 4.36
CA ILE A 379 -11.76 -11.79 5.64
C ILE A 379 -12.54 -10.67 6.32
N LYS A 380 -12.02 -9.44 6.35
CA LYS A 380 -12.74 -8.30 6.95
C LYS A 380 -14.03 -7.94 6.19
N ASN A 381 -14.12 -8.33 4.91
CA ASN A 381 -15.21 -7.92 4.01
C ASN A 381 -16.00 -9.10 3.42
N ILE A 382 -16.12 -10.22 4.15
CA ILE A 382 -16.84 -11.42 3.68
C ILE A 382 -18.27 -11.08 3.22
N LEU A 383 -19.00 -10.26 3.98
CA LEU A 383 -20.39 -9.95 3.68
C LEU A 383 -20.56 -9.11 2.40
N PRO A 384 -19.84 -7.99 2.19
CA PRO A 384 -19.78 -7.31 0.90
C PRO A 384 -19.41 -8.22 -0.27
N PHE A 385 -18.41 -9.09 -0.09
CA PHE A 385 -17.99 -10.06 -1.11
C PHE A 385 -19.07 -11.10 -1.43
N LEU A 386 -19.84 -11.54 -0.43
CA LEU A 386 -20.95 -12.47 -0.63
C LEU A 386 -22.06 -11.82 -1.45
N VAL A 387 -22.41 -10.57 -1.16
CA VAL A 387 -23.39 -9.79 -1.94
C VAL A 387 -22.89 -9.62 -3.37
N PHE A 388 -21.65 -9.17 -3.55
CA PHE A 388 -21.01 -9.05 -4.86
C PHE A 388 -21.04 -10.38 -5.63
N GLY A 389 -20.64 -11.48 -4.99
CA GLY A 389 -20.57 -12.81 -5.61
C GLY A 389 -21.93 -13.34 -6.04
N LEU A 390 -22.98 -13.18 -5.21
CA LEU A 390 -24.35 -13.60 -5.57
C LEU A 390 -24.89 -12.81 -6.77
N ILE A 391 -24.68 -11.50 -6.79
CA ILE A 391 -25.14 -10.65 -7.90
C ILE A 391 -24.33 -10.93 -9.16
N ALA A 392 -23.00 -11.05 -9.05
CA ALA A 392 -22.13 -11.42 -10.15
C ALA A 392 -22.51 -12.79 -10.73
N MET A 393 -22.87 -13.77 -9.89
CA MET A 393 -23.35 -15.08 -10.34
C MET A 393 -24.63 -14.96 -11.18
N VAL A 394 -25.63 -14.20 -10.71
CA VAL A 394 -26.87 -13.96 -11.47
C VAL A 394 -26.58 -13.21 -12.77
N MET A 395 -25.73 -12.19 -12.73
CA MET A 395 -25.33 -11.41 -13.90
C MET A 395 -24.64 -12.29 -14.96
N VAL A 396 -23.67 -13.12 -14.55
CA VAL A 396 -22.96 -14.04 -15.44
C VAL A 396 -23.91 -15.09 -16.01
N PHE A 397 -24.81 -15.65 -15.20
CA PHE A 397 -25.82 -16.60 -15.66
C PHE A 397 -26.72 -15.97 -16.75
N MET A 398 -27.23 -14.76 -16.52
CA MET A 398 -28.03 -14.04 -17.52
C MET A 398 -27.23 -13.71 -18.78
N ALA A 399 -25.96 -13.34 -18.61
CA ALA A 399 -25.04 -13.03 -19.71
C ALA A 399 -24.66 -14.25 -20.57
N MET A 400 -24.80 -15.48 -20.04
CA MET A 400 -24.60 -16.71 -20.79
C MET A 400 -25.77 -17.06 -21.70
N LEU A 401 -27.01 -16.66 -21.37
CA LEU A 401 -28.23 -16.97 -22.15
C LEU A 401 -28.16 -16.57 -23.63
N PRO A 402 -27.68 -15.36 -24.02
CA PRO A 402 -27.55 -14.99 -25.43
C PRO A 402 -26.28 -15.61 -26.06
N PHE A 403 -26.16 -16.94 -26.03
CA PHE A 403 -24.99 -17.67 -26.57
C PHE A 403 -23.65 -17.11 -26.07
N MET A 404 -23.56 -16.80 -24.77
CA MET A 404 -22.37 -16.23 -24.11
C MET A 404 -21.94 -14.83 -24.60
N LEU A 405 -22.65 -14.18 -25.54
CA LEU A 405 -22.33 -12.83 -26.02
C LEU A 405 -22.42 -11.79 -24.90
N GLY A 406 -23.30 -12.00 -23.91
CA GLY A 406 -23.43 -11.11 -22.76
C GLY A 406 -22.17 -11.07 -21.89
N LEU A 407 -21.32 -12.11 -21.94
CA LEU A 407 -20.06 -12.15 -21.18
C LEU A 407 -19.06 -11.09 -21.66
N LEU A 408 -19.15 -10.66 -22.92
CA LEU A 408 -18.33 -9.56 -23.46
C LEU A 408 -18.56 -8.26 -22.72
N VAL A 409 -19.75 -8.07 -22.14
CA VAL A 409 -20.11 -6.89 -21.35
C VAL A 409 -19.96 -7.17 -19.86
N ALA A 410 -20.41 -8.33 -19.38
CA ALA A 410 -20.36 -8.66 -17.96
C ALA A 410 -18.94 -8.77 -17.41
N MET A 411 -18.00 -9.36 -18.15
CA MET A 411 -16.63 -9.58 -17.66
C MET A 411 -15.84 -8.28 -17.48
N PRO A 412 -15.87 -7.29 -18.40
CA PRO A 412 -15.31 -5.98 -18.12
C PRO A 412 -15.90 -5.31 -16.89
N ILE A 413 -17.23 -5.31 -16.75
CA ILE A 413 -17.91 -4.69 -15.60
C ILE A 413 -17.45 -5.32 -14.29
N LEU A 414 -17.39 -6.66 -14.22
CA LEU A 414 -16.92 -7.36 -13.02
C LEU A 414 -15.45 -7.09 -12.73
N THR A 415 -14.61 -6.98 -13.76
CA THR A 415 -13.19 -6.64 -13.61
C THR A 415 -13.03 -5.24 -13.02
N ILE A 416 -13.79 -4.27 -13.51
CA ILE A 416 -13.78 -2.90 -12.98
C ILE A 416 -14.39 -2.86 -11.57
N ALA A 417 -15.44 -3.64 -11.30
CA ALA A 417 -16.04 -3.73 -9.98
C ALA A 417 -15.01 -4.23 -8.94
N VAL A 418 -14.13 -5.16 -9.32
CA VAL A 418 -13.00 -5.57 -8.47
C VAL A 418 -12.06 -4.39 -8.20
N TYR A 419 -11.76 -3.55 -9.20
CA TYR A 419 -10.98 -2.32 -8.98
C TYR A 419 -11.65 -1.37 -7.97
N PHE A 420 -12.97 -1.15 -8.06
CA PHE A 420 -13.69 -0.32 -7.09
C PHE A 420 -13.73 -0.95 -5.69
N SER A 421 -13.86 -2.28 -5.59
CA SER A 421 -13.76 -2.97 -4.31
C SER A 421 -12.39 -2.79 -3.66
N TYR A 422 -11.33 -2.83 -4.47
CA TYR A 422 -9.97 -2.55 -4.02
C TYR A 422 -9.84 -1.09 -3.55
N ARG A 423 -10.35 -0.12 -4.33
CA ARG A 423 -10.31 1.29 -3.91
C ARG A 423 -11.03 1.52 -2.59
N ASP A 424 -12.25 1.01 -2.46
CA ASP A 424 -13.06 1.16 -1.25
C ASP A 424 -12.41 0.57 0.01
N ILE A 425 -11.70 -0.54 -0.13
CA ILE A 425 -11.10 -1.25 1.01
C ILE A 425 -9.77 -0.62 1.42
N PHE A 426 -9.03 -0.04 0.47
CA PHE A 426 -7.64 0.40 0.66
C PHE A 426 -7.41 1.91 0.57
N TYR A 427 -8.42 2.72 0.22
CA TYR A 427 -8.33 4.18 0.09
C TYR A 427 -9.54 4.87 0.74
N ARG A 428 -9.42 6.17 1.07
CA ARG A 428 -10.51 7.01 1.59
C ARG A 428 -10.67 8.29 0.81
#